data_AF-A0A929EQE5-F1
#
_entry.id   AF-A0A929EQE5-F1
#
_cell.length_a   1.000
_cell.length_b   1.000
_cell.length_c   1.000
_cell.angle_alpha   90.00
_cell.angle_beta   90.00
_cell.angle_gamma   90.00
#
_symmetry.space_group_name_H-M   'P 1'
#
loop_
_entity.id
_entity.type
_entity.pdbx_description
1 polymer ?
#
loop_
_entity_poly.entity_id
_entity_poly.type
_entity_poly.pdbx_seq_one_letter_code
_entity_poly.pdbx_strand_id
1 'polypeptide(L)' 'MTFNEFLKIKKKIDPEEHDIDELMEEHYDEYTEFLMGMKEGCSQDEMS' A
#
# COMPACT_ATOMS: atom_id res chain seq x y z
N MET A 1 -0.02 4.73 -6.10
CA MET A 1 -0.32 3.29 -6.05
C MET A 1 -1.55 3.13 -5.19
N THR A 2 -2.60 2.49 -5.71
CA THR A 2 -3.83 2.19 -4.95
C THR A 2 -3.66 0.93 -4.10
N PHE A 3 -4.58 0.67 -3.17
CA PHE A 3 -4.58 -0.53 -2.34
C PHE A 3 -4.62 -1.82 -3.18
N ASN A 4 -5.50 -1.87 -4.19
CA ASN A 4 -5.60 -3.01 -5.11
C ASN A 4 -4.29 -3.23 -5.89
N GLU A 5 -3.64 -2.16 -6.34
CA GLU A 5 -2.33 -2.27 -6.99
C GLU A 5 -1.24 -2.73 -6.03
N PHE A 6 -1.26 -2.27 -4.78
CA PHE A 6 -0.34 -2.74 -3.74
C PHE A 6 -0.51 -4.24 -3.51
N LEU A 7 -1.74 -4.72 -3.38
CA LEU A 7 -2.04 -6.16 -3.26
C LEU A 7 -1.53 -6.95 -4.47
N LYS A 8 -1.85 -6.53 -5.70
CA LYS A 8 -1.42 -7.23 -6.93
C LYS A 8 0.11 -7.21 -7.11
N ILE A 9 0.78 -6.11 -6.79
CA ILE A 9 2.22 -5.93 -7.08
C ILE A 9 3.09 -6.47 -5.95
N LYS A 10 2.79 -6.10 -4.70
CA LYS A 10 3.61 -6.40 -3.52
C LYS A 10 3.23 -7.71 -2.86
N LYS A 11 1.94 -8.00 -2.73
CA LYS A 11 1.43 -9.23 -2.10
C LYS A 11 1.16 -10.36 -3.09
N LYS A 12 1.08 -10.07 -4.39
CA LYS A 12 0.69 -11.01 -5.45
C LYS A 12 -0.71 -11.60 -5.21
N ILE A 13 -1.59 -10.83 -4.57
CA ILE A 13 -2.98 -11.18 -4.31
C ILE A 13 -3.84 -10.51 -5.37
N ASP A 14 -4.78 -11.25 -5.96
CA ASP A 14 -5.79 -10.66 -6.84
C ASP A 14 -7.06 -10.32 -6.03
N PRO A 15 -7.33 -9.03 -5.72
CA PRO A 15 -8.50 -8.62 -4.95
C PRO A 15 -9.86 -8.96 -5.59
N GLU A 16 -9.90 -9.42 -6.84
CA GLU A 16 -11.17 -9.86 -7.47
C GLU A 16 -11.54 -11.29 -7.07
N GLU A 17 -10.59 -12.08 -6.56
CA GLU A 17 -10.80 -13.46 -6.10
C GLU A 17 -10.96 -13.58 -4.58
N HIS A 18 -10.88 -12.46 -3.86
CA HIS A 18 -10.87 -12.39 -2.39
C HIS A 18 -11.90 -11.37 -1.89
N ASP A 19 -12.29 -11.51 -0.62
CA ASP A 19 -13.17 -10.53 0.03
C ASP A 19 -12.39 -9.25 0.37
N ILE A 20 -12.90 -8.10 -0.06
CA ILE A 20 -12.19 -6.84 0.08
C ILE A 20 -12.13 -6.39 1.55
N ASP A 21 -13.12 -6.70 2.37
CA ASP A 21 -13.14 -6.32 3.79
C ASP A 21 -12.07 -7.11 4.56
N GLU A 22 -11.92 -8.41 4.28
CA GLU A 22 -10.85 -9.24 4.86
C GLU A 22 -9.47 -8.72 4.45
N LEU A 23 -9.27 -8.44 3.15
CA LEU A 23 -8.01 -7.89 2.66
C LEU A 23 -7.67 -6.54 3.28
N MET A 24 -8.66 -5.67 3.50
CA MET A 24 -8.45 -4.40 4.19
C MET A 24 -8.03 -4.62 5.64
N GLU A 25 -8.69 -5.51 6.38
CA GLU A 25 -8.31 -5.78 7.78
C GLU A 25 -6.86 -6.29 7.87
N GLU A 26 -6.45 -7.17 6.95
CA GLU A 26 -5.13 -7.81 7.00
C GLU A 26 -3.99 -6.94 6.43
N HIS A 27 -4.24 -6.13 5.40
CA HIS A 27 -3.18 -5.48 4.63
C HIS A 27 -3.25 -3.96 4.55
N TYR A 28 -4.32 -3.33 5.05
CA TYR A 28 -4.48 -1.88 4.93
C TYR A 28 -3.46 -1.10 5.78
N ASP A 29 -3.07 -1.64 6.93
CA ASP A 29 -2.03 -1.05 7.78
C ASP A 29 -0.68 -1.01 7.04
N GLU A 30 -0.26 -2.15 6.45
CA GLU A 30 0.96 -2.24 5.65
C GLU A 30 0.94 -1.32 4.41
N TYR A 31 -0.23 -1.17 3.77
CA TYR A 31 -0.39 -0.23 2.66
C TYR A 31 -0.21 1.22 3.13
N THR A 32 -0.73 1.56 4.29
CA THR A 32 -0.62 2.90 4.88
C THR A 32 0.82 3.20 5.28
N GLU A 33 1.52 2.23 5.89
CA GLU A 33 2.95 2.34 6.18
C GLU A 33 3.78 2.48 4.89
N PHE A 34 3.46 1.71 3.85
CA PHE A 34 4.13 1.82 2.55
C PHE A 34 3.95 3.22 1.94
N LEU A 35 2.76 3.80 2.01
CA LEU A 35 2.50 5.16 1.55
C LEU A 35 3.24 6.21 2.38
N MET A 36 3.31 6.04 3.71
CA MET A 36 4.06 6.93 4.59
C MET A 36 5.56 6.87 4.32
N GLY A 37 6.14 5.68 4.19
CA GLY A 37 7.56 5.52 3.84
C GLY A 37 7.89 6.05 2.45
N MET A 38 6.95 5.97 1.50
CA MET A 38 7.10 6.57 0.18
C MET A 38 7.04 8.11 0.23
N LYS A 39 6.23 8.67 1.14
CA LYS A 39 6.16 10.12 1.39
C LYS A 39 7.41 10.64 2.10
N GLU A 40 7.92 9.93 3.11
CA GLU A 40 9.18 10.28 3.78
C GLU A 40 10.38 10.15 2.83
N GLY A 41 10.36 9.18 1.91
CA GLY A 41 11.34 9.09 0.83
C GLY A 41 11.33 10.26 -0.16
N CYS A 42 10.25 11.05 -0.19
CA CYS A 42 10.11 12.27 -1.00
C CYS A 42 10.29 13.58 -0.18
N SER A 43 10.43 13.52 1.14
CA SER A 43 10.63 14.72 1.97
C SER A 43 12.09 15.05 2.27
N GLN A 44 13.05 14.32 1.70
CA GLN A 44 14.47 14.65 1.83
C GLN A 44 15.00 15.59 0.72
N ASP A 45 14.13 16.10 -0.16
CA ASP A 45 14.48 17.04 -1.25
C ASP A 45 13.73 18.38 -1.15
N GLU A 46 13.36 18.83 0.06
CA GLU A 46 12.93 20.22 0.32
C GLU A 46 13.73 20.87 1.45
N MET A 47 15.05 20.66 1.43
CA MET A 47 16.01 21.51 2.13
C MET A 47 17.15 21.89 1.17
N SER A 48 16.94 22.95 0.39
CA SER A 48 17.99 23.79 -0.20
C SER A 48 17.46 25.19 -0.45
#